data_AF-A0A2Z6IBM2-F1
#
_entry.id   AF-A0A2Z6IBM2-F1
#
_cell.length_a   1.000
_cell.length_b   1.000
_cell.length_c   1.000
_cell.angle_alpha   90.00
_cell.angle_beta   90.00
_cell.angle_gamma   90.00
#
_symmetry.space_group_name_H-M   'P 1'
#
loop_
_entity.id
_entity.type
_entity.pdbx_description
1 polymer ?
#
loop_
_entity_poly.entity_id
_entity_poly.type
_entity_poly.pdbx_seq_one_letter_code
_entity_poly.pdbx_strand_id
1 'polypeptide(L)'
;MALWFVSRHLGARAWARARSLRVDHWVEHLDVEDVSEGDVVVGTLPVDKIAEINARGARFLALCLDLTSEMRGRELTPEDMEMLGGRLVEYRAQRVEST
;
A
#
# COMPACT_ATOMS: atom_id res chain seq x y z
N MET A 1 10.83 12.86 -3.08
CA MET A 1 9.49 12.51 -2.57
C MET A 1 8.57 12.25 -3.74
N ALA A 2 8.44 10.97 -4.07
CA ALA A 2 7.43 10.43 -4.97
C ALA A 2 6.43 9.58 -4.17
N LEU A 3 5.21 9.45 -4.70
CA LEU A 3 4.19 8.52 -4.22
C LEU A 3 4.14 7.28 -5.13
N TRP A 4 4.51 6.14 -4.57
CA TRP A 4 4.44 4.83 -5.21
C TRP A 4 3.13 4.15 -4.82
N PHE A 5 2.38 3.65 -5.80
CA PHE A 5 1.20 2.82 -5.55
C PHE A 5 1.43 1.42 -6.11
N VAL A 6 1.58 0.46 -5.20
CA VAL A 6 1.94 -0.93 -5.49
C VAL A 6 0.69 -1.80 -5.37
N SER A 7 0.11 -2.19 -6.50
CA SER A 7 -1.02 -3.11 -6.50
C SER A 7 -1.27 -3.72 -7.88
N ARG A 8 -1.54 -5.02 -7.89
CA ARG A 8 -2.08 -5.75 -9.06
C ARG A 8 -3.62 -5.69 -9.16
N HIS A 9 -4.30 -5.22 -8.12
CA HIS A 9 -5.76 -5.19 -8.05
C HIS A 9 -6.32 -3.94 -8.74
N LEU A 10 -7.20 -4.13 -9.72
CA LEU A 10 -7.79 -3.05 -10.51
C LEU A 10 -8.68 -2.17 -9.62
N GLY A 11 -9.42 -2.77 -8.68
CA GLY A 11 -10.25 -2.08 -7.71
C GLY A 11 -9.46 -1.09 -6.86
N ALA A 12 -8.32 -1.52 -6.30
CA ALA A 12 -7.47 -0.65 -5.48
C ALA A 12 -6.92 0.55 -6.27
N ARG A 13 -6.52 0.34 -7.53
CA ARG A 13 -6.05 1.42 -8.41
C ARG A 13 -7.18 2.37 -8.79
N ALA A 14 -8.36 1.84 -9.08
CA ALA A 14 -9.54 2.63 -9.41
C ALA A 14 -10.01 3.47 -8.21
N TRP A 15 -10.03 2.88 -7.00
CA TRP A 15 -10.33 3.59 -5.74
C TRP A 15 -9.35 4.73 -5.49
N ALA A 16 -8.05 4.48 -5.69
CA ALA A 16 -7.04 5.51 -5.50
C ALA A 16 -7.17 6.67 -6.50
N ARG A 17 -7.52 6.37 -7.76
CA ARG A 17 -7.82 7.36 -8.79
C ARG A 17 -9.08 8.17 -8.48
N ALA A 18 -10.15 7.51 -8.01
CA ALA A 18 -11.40 8.16 -7.62
C ALA A 18 -11.17 9.20 -6.51
N ARG A 19 -10.23 8.93 -5.60
CA ARG A 19 -9.82 9.86 -4.53
C ARG A 19 -8.79 10.89 -4.97
N SER A 20 -8.47 10.97 -6.27
CA SER A 20 -7.51 11.91 -6.85
C SER A 20 -6.13 11.86 -6.19
N LEU A 21 -5.69 10.68 -5.74
CA LEU A 21 -4.33 10.49 -5.23
C LEU A 21 -3.33 10.78 -6.35
N ARG A 22 -2.42 11.73 -6.09
CA ARG A 22 -1.32 12.06 -7.01
C ARG A 22 -0.21 11.03 -6.89
N VAL A 23 -0.41 9.90 -7.57
CA VAL A 23 0.55 8.80 -7.64
C VAL A 23 1.50 9.04 -8.80
N ASP A 24 2.80 9.09 -8.52
CA ASP A 24 3.86 9.26 -9.50
C ASP A 24 4.19 7.93 -10.19
N HIS A 25 4.17 6.83 -9.42
CA HIS A 25 4.51 5.50 -9.91
C HIS A 25 3.40 4.48 -9.61
N TRP A 26 2.79 3.94 -10.67
CA TRP A 26 1.83 2.84 -10.58
C TRP A 26 2.52 1.54 -10.98
N VAL A 27 2.79 0.68 -10.00
CA VAL A 27 3.53 -0.58 -10.24
C VAL A 27 2.78 -1.77 -9.66
N GLU A 28 2.95 -2.95 -10.26
CA GLU A 28 2.41 -4.20 -9.71
C GLU A 28 3.37 -4.83 -8.71
N HIS A 29 4.67 -4.67 -8.95
CA HIS A 29 5.76 -5.12 -8.11
C HIS A 29 6.67 -3.93 -7.85
N LEU A 30 7.13 -3.82 -6.61
CA LEU A 30 8.08 -2.81 -6.20
C LEU A 30 9.44 -3.47 -5.99
N ASP A 31 10.44 -2.98 -6.71
CA ASP A 31 11.80 -3.15 -6.25
C ASP A 31 12.07 -2.09 -5.18
N VAL A 32 12.40 -2.53 -3.97
CA VAL A 32 12.67 -1.60 -2.87
C VAL A 32 13.93 -0.77 -3.16
N GLU A 33 14.80 -1.26 -4.06
CA GLU A 33 15.98 -0.53 -4.55
C GLU A 33 15.65 0.82 -5.18
N ASP A 34 14.50 0.95 -5.83
CA ASP A 34 14.06 2.18 -6.50
C ASP A 34 13.50 3.23 -5.53
N VAL A 35 13.20 2.86 -4.29
CA VAL A 35 12.61 3.76 -3.29
C VAL A 35 13.68 4.63 -2.65
N SER A 36 13.48 5.95 -2.74
CA SER A 36 14.37 6.95 -2.14
C SER A 36 13.90 7.40 -0.76
N GLU A 37 14.82 7.95 0.03
CA GLU A 37 14.50 8.57 1.32
C GLU A 37 13.40 9.64 1.16
N GLY A 38 12.42 9.63 2.07
CA GLY A 38 11.30 10.56 2.05
C GLY A 38 10.19 10.21 1.04
N ASP A 39 10.34 9.17 0.23
CA ASP A 39 9.24 8.65 -0.59
C ASP A 39 8.13 8.01 0.25
N VAL A 40 6.96 7.88 -0.36
CA VAL A 40 5.80 7.23 0.25
C VAL A 40 5.38 6.06 -0.62
N VAL A 41 5.30 4.88 -0.02
CA VAL A 41 4.84 3.65 -0.68
C VAL A 41 3.47 3.29 -0.15
N VAL A 42 2.48 3.16 -1.05
CA VAL A 42 1.11 2.72 -0.76
C VAL A 42 0.89 1.34 -1.33
N GLY A 43 0.35 0.41 -0.56
CA GLY A 43 -0.06 -0.89 -1.10
C GLY A 43 -0.23 -1.99 -0.07
N THR A 44 -0.10 -3.23 -0.54
CA THR A 44 -0.05 -4.42 0.30
C THR A 44 1.25 -5.15 0.00
N LEU A 45 2.20 -5.07 0.94
CA LEU A 45 3.53 -5.64 0.79
C LEU A 45 3.81 -6.64 1.92
N PRO A 46 4.65 -7.66 1.66
CA PRO A 46 5.25 -8.48 2.71
C PRO A 46 5.94 -7.63 3.79
N VAL A 47 5.90 -8.07 5.06
CA VAL A 47 6.40 -7.29 6.21
C VAL A 47 7.90 -7.02 6.14
N ASP A 48 8.67 -7.96 5.60
CA ASP A 48 10.10 -7.80 5.33
C ASP A 48 10.37 -6.65 4.35
N LYS A 49 9.55 -6.49 3.31
CA LYS A 49 9.64 -5.36 2.37
C LYS A 49 9.26 -4.03 3.00
N ILE A 50 8.25 -4.02 3.87
CA ILE A 50 7.90 -2.82 4.65
C ILE A 50 9.08 -2.41 5.53
N ALA A 51 9.74 -3.37 6.18
CA ALA A 51 10.93 -3.10 7.01
C ALA A 51 12.10 -2.55 6.18
N GLU A 52 12.36 -3.08 4.99
CA GLU A 52 13.37 -2.54 4.07
C GLU A 52 13.06 -1.10 3.64
N ILE A 53 11.79 -0.80 3.29
CA ILE A 53 11.33 0.56 2.95
C ILE A 53 11.57 1.51 4.13
N ASN A 54 11.19 1.12 5.34
CA ASN A 54 11.35 1.96 6.52
C ASN A 54 12.83 2.16 6.88
N ALA A 55 13.68 1.14 6.72
CA ALA A 55 15.12 1.25 6.94
C ALA A 55 15.80 2.25 5.97
N ARG A 56 15.22 2.46 4.79
CA ARG A 56 15.68 3.47 3.80
C ARG A 56 15.15 4.89 4.07
N GLY A 57 14.41 5.10 5.16
CA GLY A 57 13.82 6.40 5.48
C GLY A 57 12.58 6.76 4.65
N ALA A 58 11.98 5.78 3.97
CA ALA A 58 10.71 5.94 3.27
C ALA A 58 9.52 5.52 4.16
N ARG A 59 8.34 6.06 3.84
CA ARG A 59 7.09 5.79 4.58
C ARG A 59 6.28 4.72 3.86
N PHE A 60 5.58 3.89 4.63
CA PHE A 60 4.66 2.89 4.09
C PHE A 60 3.23 3.13 4.58
N LEU A 61 2.29 3.14 3.66
CA LEU A 61 0.86 3.26 3.90
C LEU A 61 0.15 2.00 3.38
N ALA A 62 -0.55 1.29 4.26
CA ALA A 62 -1.41 0.20 3.85
C ALA A 62 -2.79 0.72 3.42
N LEU A 63 -3.37 0.12 2.39
CA LEU A 63 -4.79 0.26 2.09
C LEU A 63 -5.59 -0.69 2.97
N CYS A 64 -6.33 -0.13 3.92
CA CYS A 64 -7.15 -0.88 4.86
C CYS A 64 -8.64 -0.78 4.49
N LEU A 65 -9.34 -1.91 4.62
CA LEU A 65 -10.77 -2.08 4.41
C LEU A 65 -11.30 -2.92 5.57
N ASP A 66 -12.51 -2.62 6.05
CA ASP A 66 -13.16 -3.38 7.12
C ASP A 66 -13.87 -4.61 6.54
N LEU A 67 -13.08 -5.58 6.08
CA LEU A 67 -13.55 -6.78 5.40
C LEU A 67 -14.02 -7.84 6.39
N THR A 68 -15.22 -8.38 6.14
CA THR A 68 -15.61 -9.68 6.70
C THR A 68 -14.83 -10.80 6.03
N SER A 69 -14.79 -11.99 6.66
CA SER A 69 -14.09 -13.16 6.12
C SER A 69 -14.57 -13.55 4.71
N GLU A 70 -15.86 -13.42 4.44
CA GLU A 70 -16.53 -13.80 3.19
C GLU A 70 -16.17 -12.90 1.99
N MET A 71 -15.73 -11.68 2.29
CA MET A 71 -15.37 -10.65 1.30
C MET A 71 -13.90 -10.70 0.90
N ARG A 72 -13.06 -11.43 1.66
CA ARG A 72 -11.64 -11.58 1.34
C ARG A 72 -11.46 -12.35 0.03
N GLY A 73 -10.45 -11.96 -0.74
CA GLY A 73 -10.12 -12.61 -2.02
C GLY A 73 -11.05 -12.30 -3.19
N ARG A 74 -12.06 -11.44 -2.99
CA ARG A 74 -12.91 -10.93 -4.06
C ARG A 74 -12.34 -9.62 -4.59
N GLU A 75 -12.49 -9.38 -5.89
CA GLU A 75 -12.23 -8.06 -6.47
C GLU A 75 -13.37 -7.12 -6.06
N LEU A 76 -13.02 -5.93 -5.56
CA LEU A 76 -13.96 -4.93 -5.06
C LEU A 76 -13.99 -3.72 -5.99
N THR A 77 -15.16 -3.14 -6.21
CA THR A 77 -15.28 -1.86 -6.92
C THR A 77 -14.83 -0.69 -6.03
N PRO A 78 -14.50 0.49 -6.58
CA PRO A 78 -14.24 1.69 -5.79
C PRO A 78 -15.38 2.03 -4.81
N GLU A 79 -16.63 1.82 -5.23
CA GLU A 79 -17.82 2.06 -4.43
C GLU A 79 -17.91 1.07 -3.26
N ASP A 80 -17.64 -0.22 -3.50
CA ASP A 80 -17.55 -1.23 -2.44
C ASP A 80 -16.47 -0.84 -1.43
N MET A 81 -15.29 -0.43 -1.93
CA MET A 81 -14.17 -0.04 -1.09
C MET A 81 -14.48 1.18 -0.21
N GLU A 82 -15.22 2.16 -0.74
CA GLU A 82 -15.67 3.31 0.05
C GLU A 82 -16.67 2.89 1.14
N MET A 83 -17.64 2.04 0.78
CA MET A 83 -18.62 1.49 1.73
C MET A 83 -17.95 0.67 2.84
N LEU A 84 -16.82 0.02 2.54
CA LEU A 84 -16.01 -0.77 3.48
C LEU A 84 -14.98 0.05 4.24
N GLY A 85 -15.09 1.38 4.24
CA GLY A 85 -14.23 2.26 5.03
C GLY A 85 -12.79 2.32 4.51
N GLY A 86 -12.61 2.22 3.19
CA GLY A 86 -11.32 2.31 2.51
C GLY A 86 -10.50 3.50 2.96
N ARG A 87 -9.31 3.23 3.50
CA ARG A 87 -8.43 4.25 4.08
C ARG A 87 -6.97 3.87 3.95
N LEU A 88 -6.11 4.88 3.93
CA LEU A 88 -4.66 4.71 4.00
C LEU A 88 -4.20 4.86 5.45
N VAL A 89 -3.44 3.89 5.95
CA VAL A 89 -2.94 3.88 7.33
C VAL A 89 -1.43 3.67 7.31
N GLU A 90 -0.69 4.53 8.02
CA GLU A 90 0.76 4.37 8.14
C GLU A 90 1.10 3.22 9.08
N TYR A 91 1.94 2.32 8.58
CA TYR A 91 2.55 1.27 9.37
C TYR A 91 4.06 1.36 9.24
N ARG A 92 4.73 0.92 10.31
CA ARG A 92 6.18 0.78 10.34
C ARG A 92 6.52 -0.64 10.73
N ALA A 93 7.49 -1.21 10.03
CA ALA A 93 8.06 -2.50 10.37
C ALA A 93 9.57 -2.35 10.57
N GLN A 94 10.11 -3.22 11.42
CA GLN A 94 11.53 -3.34 11.66
C GLN A 94 11.85 -4.81 11.82
N ARG A 95 12.93 -5.28 11.18
CA ARG A 95 13.47 -6.62 11.43
C ARG A 95 14.04 -6.67 12.85
N VAL A 96 13.59 -7.65 13.63
CA VAL A 96 14.11 -7.92 14.96
C VAL A 96 14.82 -9.26 14.92
N GLU A 97 16.11 -9.28 15.25
CA GLU A 97 16.85 -10.53 15.40
C GLU A 97 16.51 -11.15 16.76
N SER A 98 16.24 -12.46 16.77
CA SER A 98 16.08 -13.21 18.02
C SER A 98 17.48 -13.58 18.52
N THR A 99 17.79 -13.12 19.73
CA THR A 99 19.03 -13.47 20.47
C THR A 99 19.10 -14.95 20.81
#